data_AF-A0A7W0TFX5-F1
#
_entry.id   AF-A0A7W0TFX5-F1
#
_cell.length_a   1.000
_cell.length_b   1.000
_cell.length_c   1.000
_cell.angle_alpha   90.00
_cell.angle_beta   90.00
_cell.angle_gamma   90.00
#
_symmetry.space_group_name_H-M   'P 1'
#
loop_
_entity.id
_entity.type
_entity.pdbx_description
1 polymer ?
#
loop_
_entity_poly.entity_id
_entity_poly.type
_entity_poly.pdbx_seq_one_letter_code
_entity_poly.pdbx_strand_id
1 'polypeptide(L)'
;MLRDLAILDTPPEPAYDDLARLASACCNSEIAAVNFVDDERHWTKAIVGVEGGQGTSVSADVSFCAATVATESGLLRLSDTATSDEWREHPFVTGPPFVRFYAGASIVVSGKAVGVVCVFGDEPRDLDPQQEQALIALAAQASDQLELRRLNAERGRLIGELRQRDLMLAGVVENNMTLIYVKDLDGRYLLYNQPFADTFDLDVRGAAEGRDGLEVLLGRDDVWLDPELQPIWRQNDLRAAEGSHFIEEWSDHPALGRLTYDSIKFPLVNADGEVYATCGVSLDTTERVRAVERHKEAEQRFKGAFEHAPIGMALVGPDHTIMRANDALAQTIGFTADELVGRSMQAMTNPEDVDDDLDRLDELTRGVTDDFQHEIRLFNASGHTVWV
;
A
#
# COMPACT_ATOMS: atom_id res chain seq x y z
N MET A 1 22.62 12.24 16.59
CA MET A 1 22.55 11.42 17.82
C MET A 1 21.76 12.11 18.92
N LEU A 2 22.26 13.17 19.58
CA LEU A 2 21.48 13.87 20.63
C LEU A 2 20.19 14.53 20.10
N ARG A 3 20.22 15.07 18.87
CA ARG A 3 19.02 15.58 18.19
C ARG A 3 17.96 14.49 17.99
N ASP A 4 18.39 13.28 17.65
CA ASP A 4 17.49 12.12 17.45
C ASP A 4 16.88 11.63 18.76
N LEU A 5 17.56 11.90 19.90
CA LEU A 5 17.05 11.62 21.24
C LEU A 5 16.10 12.71 21.75
N ALA A 6 15.91 13.80 21.00
CA ALA A 6 15.04 14.93 21.34
C ALA A 6 15.23 15.46 22.78
N ILE A 7 16.46 15.42 23.31
CA ILE A 7 16.76 15.73 24.72
C ILE A 7 17.23 17.17 24.93
N LEU A 8 17.84 17.78 23.92
CA LEU A 8 18.30 19.17 23.96
C LEU A 8 17.11 20.14 23.92
N ASP A 9 17.25 21.28 24.58
CA ASP A 9 16.26 22.37 24.64
C ASP A 9 14.86 21.92 25.09
N THR A 10 14.80 20.86 25.91
CA THR A 10 13.55 20.34 26.46
C THR A 10 13.25 20.92 27.85
N PRO A 11 11.97 20.94 28.26
CA PRO A 11 11.60 21.31 29.63
C PRO A 11 12.33 20.47 30.70
N PRO A 12 12.36 20.94 31.96
CA PRO A 12 12.85 20.15 33.08
C PRO A 12 12.20 18.76 33.15
N GLU A 13 12.99 17.75 33.46
CA GLU A 13 12.52 16.36 33.61
C GLU A 13 12.95 15.85 34.99
N PRO A 14 11.99 15.42 35.84
CA PRO A 14 12.26 15.06 37.24
C PRO A 14 13.38 14.04 37.42
N ALA A 15 13.49 13.06 36.50
CA ALA A 15 14.53 12.05 36.54
C ALA A 15 15.96 12.64 36.51
N TYR A 16 16.20 13.68 35.71
CA TYR A 16 17.52 14.33 35.64
C TYR A 16 17.72 15.33 36.79
N ASP A 17 16.65 15.97 37.25
CA ASP A 17 16.69 16.85 38.41
C ASP A 17 17.07 16.07 39.69
N ASP A 18 16.53 14.85 39.84
CA ASP A 18 16.88 13.93 40.93
C ASP A 18 18.34 13.49 40.84
N LEU A 19 18.86 13.22 39.64
CA LEU A 19 20.27 12.87 39.45
C LEU A 19 21.21 14.03 39.84
N ALA A 20 20.88 15.27 39.47
CA ALA A 20 21.64 16.44 39.89
C ALA A 20 21.61 16.63 41.42
N ARG A 21 20.44 16.47 42.06
CA ARG A 21 20.30 16.52 43.52
C ARG A 21 21.11 15.43 44.23
N LEU A 22 21.06 14.20 43.73
CA LEU A 22 21.81 13.08 44.27
C LEU A 22 23.32 13.28 44.08
N ALA A 23 23.75 13.81 42.93
CA ALA A 23 25.17 14.11 42.69
C ALA A 23 25.71 15.15 43.69
N SER A 24 24.94 16.23 43.92
CA SER A 24 25.26 17.24 44.95
C SER A 24 25.36 16.61 46.34
N ALA A 25 24.36 15.81 46.74
CA ALA A 25 24.31 15.20 48.07
C ALA A 25 25.41 14.14 48.29
N CYS A 26 25.60 13.22 47.33
CA CYS A 26 26.60 12.15 47.43
C CYS A 26 28.03 12.67 47.42
N CYS A 27 28.31 13.70 46.61
CA CYS A 27 29.63 14.30 46.55
C CYS A 27 29.83 15.41 47.58
N ASN A 28 28.82 15.78 48.38
CA ASN A 28 28.86 16.94 49.27
C ASN A 28 29.30 18.23 48.53
N SER A 29 28.75 18.48 47.34
CA SER A 29 29.10 19.62 46.47
C SER A 29 27.92 20.58 46.36
N GLU A 30 28.17 21.89 46.46
CA GLU A 30 27.12 22.90 46.35
C GLU A 30 26.50 22.96 44.95
N ILE A 31 27.33 22.73 43.92
CA ILE A 31 26.90 22.73 42.53
C ILE A 31 27.06 21.33 41.93
N ALA A 32 25.99 20.87 41.28
CA ALA A 32 25.93 19.63 40.53
C ALA A 32 25.02 19.80 39.31
N ALA A 33 25.37 19.18 38.19
CA ALA A 33 24.63 19.32 36.94
C ALA A 33 24.62 18.03 36.12
N VAL A 34 23.56 17.87 35.34
CA VAL A 34 23.47 16.92 34.22
C VAL A 34 23.50 17.75 32.94
N ASN A 35 24.55 17.56 32.14
CA ASN A 35 24.80 18.31 30.92
C ASN A 35 24.85 17.36 29.73
N PHE A 36 24.30 17.77 28.60
CA PHE A 36 24.47 17.07 27.32
C PHE A 36 25.36 17.89 26.39
N VAL A 37 26.24 17.23 25.64
CA VAL A 37 27.25 17.89 24.80
C VAL A 37 26.99 17.52 23.34
N ASP A 38 26.67 18.52 22.53
CA ASP A 38 26.66 18.40 21.06
C ASP A 38 27.89 19.09 20.45
N ASP A 39 27.92 19.18 19.12
CA ASP A 39 29.09 19.69 18.38
C ASP A 39 29.39 21.18 18.65
N GLU A 40 28.40 21.96 19.10
CA GLU A 40 28.51 23.41 19.25
C GLU A 40 28.57 23.85 20.73
N ARG A 41 27.88 23.11 21.60
CA ARG A 41 27.66 23.52 22.98
C ARG A 41 27.50 22.35 23.93
N HIS A 42 27.71 22.62 25.21
CA HIS A 42 27.03 21.85 26.25
C HIS A 42 25.75 22.56 26.67
N TRP A 43 24.70 21.79 26.92
CA TRP A 43 23.39 22.27 27.35
C TRP A 43 23.01 21.64 28.70
N THR A 44 22.57 22.47 29.63
CA THR A 44 22.31 22.09 31.02
C THR A 44 20.90 21.54 31.17
N LYS A 45 20.75 20.21 31.28
CA LYS A 45 19.45 19.55 31.47
C LYS A 45 18.90 19.74 32.88
N ALA A 46 19.76 19.64 33.87
CA ALA A 46 19.43 19.77 35.28
C ALA A 46 20.61 20.35 36.04
N ILE A 47 20.36 21.22 37.02
CA ILE A 47 21.41 21.82 37.85
C ILE A 47 20.88 22.15 39.24
N VAL A 48 21.75 22.00 40.23
CA VAL A 48 21.55 22.40 41.63
C VAL A 48 22.65 23.40 41.99
N GLY A 49 22.33 24.39 42.83
CA GLY A 49 23.30 25.38 43.32
C GLY A 49 23.45 26.63 42.44
N VAL A 50 22.85 26.66 41.25
CA VAL A 50 22.88 27.83 40.34
C VAL A 50 21.46 28.20 39.91
N GLU A 51 20.95 29.31 40.45
CA GLU A 51 19.63 29.83 40.09
C GLU A 51 19.59 30.25 38.62
N GLY A 52 18.57 29.79 37.89
CA GLY A 52 18.44 30.06 36.45
C GLY A 52 19.44 29.32 35.55
N GLY A 53 20.23 28.38 36.07
CA GLY A 53 21.20 27.62 35.28
C GLY A 53 20.60 26.53 34.38
N GLN A 54 19.39 26.05 34.68
CA GLN A 54 18.73 25.00 33.88
C GLN A 54 18.28 25.53 32.52
N GLY A 55 18.53 24.77 31.45
CA GLY A 55 18.22 25.17 30.08
C GLY A 55 19.23 26.15 29.46
N THR A 56 20.30 26.51 30.17
CA THR A 56 21.38 27.34 29.65
C THR A 56 22.34 26.56 28.77
N SER A 57 23.19 27.28 28.02
CA SER A 57 24.23 26.67 27.19
C SER A 57 25.52 27.44 27.31
N VAL A 58 26.63 26.72 27.19
CA VAL A 58 27.97 27.29 27.00
C VAL A 58 28.60 26.64 25.78
N SER A 59 29.42 27.40 25.06
CA SER A 59 30.24 26.88 23.97
C SER A 59 31.03 25.65 24.42
N ALA A 60 31.08 24.63 23.56
CA ALA A 60 31.84 23.41 23.81
C ALA A 60 33.34 23.68 24.02
N ASP A 61 33.89 24.73 23.40
CA ASP A 61 35.32 25.10 23.45
C ASP A 61 35.80 25.50 24.85
N VAL A 62 34.89 25.92 25.74
CA VAL A 62 35.18 26.37 27.11
C VAL A 62 34.44 25.52 28.15
N SER A 63 34.09 24.28 27.78
CA SER A 63 33.29 23.39 28.61
C SER A 63 34.12 22.26 29.21
N PHE A 64 34.21 22.22 30.54
CA PHE A 64 34.74 21.05 31.26
C PHE A 64 33.97 19.75 30.92
N CYS A 65 32.67 19.86 30.61
CA CYS A 65 31.87 18.71 30.23
C CYS A 65 32.25 18.18 28.85
N ALA A 66 32.54 19.06 27.89
CA ALA A 66 33.02 18.64 26.57
C ALA A 66 34.37 17.94 26.67
N ALA A 67 35.29 18.44 27.50
CA ALA A 67 36.54 17.74 27.80
C ALA A 67 36.31 16.37 28.44
N THR A 68 35.37 16.26 29.38
CA THR A 68 35.02 14.97 30.01
C THR A 68 34.48 13.96 28.99
N VAL A 69 33.63 14.40 28.06
CA VAL A 69 33.12 13.55 26.97
C VAL A 69 34.24 13.06 26.05
N ALA A 70 35.29 13.87 25.86
CA ALA A 70 36.46 13.50 25.06
C ALA A 70 37.43 12.54 25.77
N THR A 71 37.35 12.41 27.10
CA THR A 71 38.23 11.54 27.88
C THR A 71 37.87 10.06 27.73
N GLU A 72 38.85 9.22 27.38
CA GLU A 72 38.66 7.77 27.19
C GLU A 72 38.18 7.03 28.46
N SER A 73 38.61 7.47 29.64
CA SER A 73 38.18 6.89 30.93
C SER A 73 36.71 7.17 31.25
N GLY A 74 36.09 8.16 30.59
CA GLY A 74 34.75 8.65 30.92
C GLY A 74 34.66 9.33 32.28
N LEU A 75 35.79 9.69 32.91
CA LEU A 75 35.86 10.40 34.18
C LEU A 75 36.96 11.47 34.11
N LEU A 76 36.60 12.73 34.33
CA LEU A 76 37.54 13.85 34.47
C LEU A 76 37.49 14.37 35.90
N ARG A 77 38.66 14.55 36.52
CA ARG A 77 38.82 15.01 37.90
C ARG A 77 39.89 16.09 37.96
N LEU A 78 39.53 17.24 38.52
CA LEU A 78 40.39 18.40 38.72
C LEU A 78 40.22 18.84 40.18
N SER A 79 41.18 18.46 41.03
CA SER A 79 41.13 18.76 42.47
C SER A 79 41.40 20.23 42.78
N ASP A 80 42.25 20.86 41.96
CA ASP A 80 42.46 22.31 41.93
C ASP A 80 42.80 22.78 40.52
N THR A 81 41.83 23.37 39.82
CA THR A 81 41.98 23.88 38.45
C THR A 81 43.05 24.97 38.33
N ALA A 82 43.30 25.76 39.38
CA ALA A 82 44.30 26.82 39.36
C ALA A 82 45.74 26.28 39.36
N THR A 83 45.93 25.02 39.74
CA THR A 83 47.23 24.33 39.73
C THR A 83 47.45 23.50 38.46
N SER A 84 46.41 23.36 37.62
CA SER A 84 46.49 22.57 36.40
C SER A 84 47.11 23.37 35.25
N ASP A 85 48.17 22.84 34.64
CA ASP A 85 48.81 23.46 33.47
C ASP A 85 47.84 23.66 32.30
N GLU A 86 46.85 22.78 32.16
CA GLU A 86 45.84 22.82 31.09
C GLU A 86 44.70 23.79 31.41
N TRP A 87 44.28 23.90 32.67
CA TRP A 87 43.03 24.58 33.04
C TRP A 87 43.23 25.93 33.75
N ARG A 88 44.42 26.27 34.24
CA ARG A 88 44.62 27.49 35.05
C ARG A 88 44.26 28.80 34.34
N GLU A 89 44.37 28.84 33.01
CA GLU A 89 44.05 30.01 32.17
C GLU A 89 42.61 29.95 31.60
N HIS A 90 41.84 28.92 31.96
CA HIS A 90 40.50 28.71 31.45
C HIS A 90 39.54 29.82 31.94
N PRO A 91 38.62 30.32 31.09
CA PRO A 91 37.75 31.47 31.44
C PRO A 91 36.97 31.30 32.74
N PHE A 92 36.44 30.11 33.00
CA PHE A 92 35.71 29.79 34.22
C PHE A 92 36.59 29.57 35.46
N VAL A 93 37.91 29.54 35.31
CA VAL A 93 38.87 29.47 36.42
C VAL A 93 39.35 30.88 36.76
N THR A 94 39.70 31.68 35.76
CA THR A 94 40.20 33.06 35.95
C THR A 94 39.08 34.10 36.16
N GLY A 95 37.86 33.78 35.74
CA GLY A 95 36.68 34.63 35.88
C GLY A 95 35.50 33.85 36.48
N PRO A 96 34.35 34.51 36.74
CA PRO A 96 33.18 33.83 37.29
C PRO A 96 32.80 32.58 36.47
N PRO A 97 32.47 31.45 37.12
CA PRO A 97 32.21 31.30 38.55
C PRO A 97 33.44 30.95 39.41
N PHE A 98 34.67 31.15 38.91
CA PHE A 98 35.92 30.86 39.61
C PHE A 98 36.04 29.39 40.05
N VAL A 99 35.72 28.47 39.14
CA VAL A 99 35.76 27.03 39.38
C VAL A 99 37.17 26.63 39.82
N ARG A 100 37.29 26.11 41.04
CA ARG A 100 38.52 25.52 41.61
C ARG A 100 38.48 24.01 41.65
N PHE A 101 37.31 23.41 41.79
CA PHE A 101 37.13 21.97 41.79
C PHE A 101 36.16 21.56 40.68
N TYR A 102 36.48 20.46 39.97
CA TYR A 102 35.58 19.84 39.01
C TYR A 102 35.74 18.31 39.03
N ALA A 103 34.62 17.58 39.03
CA ALA A 103 34.59 16.17 38.72
C ALA A 103 33.37 15.85 37.84
N GLY A 104 33.57 15.10 36.76
CA GLY A 104 32.52 14.76 35.80
C GLY A 104 32.64 13.31 35.34
N ALA A 105 31.52 12.60 35.30
CA ALA A 105 31.41 11.24 34.76
C ALA A 105 30.50 11.22 33.51
N SER A 106 30.96 10.54 32.47
CA SER A 106 30.33 10.55 31.14
C SER A 106 29.02 9.74 31.10
N ILE A 107 28.03 10.33 30.45
CA ILE A 107 26.77 9.69 30.07
C ILE A 107 26.99 9.07 28.69
N VAL A 108 26.81 7.75 28.59
CA VAL A 108 27.15 6.97 27.40
C VAL A 108 25.91 6.32 26.83
N VAL A 109 25.62 6.59 25.57
CA VAL A 109 24.50 5.97 24.84
C VAL A 109 25.08 5.25 23.64
N SER A 110 24.71 3.98 23.44
CA SER A 110 25.21 3.17 22.31
C SER A 110 26.74 3.23 22.12
N GLY A 111 27.50 3.24 23.22
CA GLY A 111 28.97 3.27 23.21
C GLY A 111 29.60 4.65 22.91
N LYS A 112 28.82 5.73 22.84
CA LYS A 112 29.32 7.10 22.65
C LYS A 112 28.99 7.96 23.87
N ALA A 113 29.98 8.69 24.39
CA ALA A 113 29.74 9.70 25.40
C ALA A 113 29.01 10.89 24.78
N VAL A 114 27.88 11.29 25.38
CA VAL A 114 26.97 12.33 24.87
C VAL A 114 26.60 13.37 25.91
N GLY A 115 27.11 13.23 27.14
CA GLY A 115 26.81 14.12 28.24
C GLY A 115 27.64 13.77 29.46
N VAL A 116 27.40 14.48 30.55
CA VAL A 116 28.17 14.37 31.79
C VAL A 116 27.26 14.63 32.99
N VAL A 117 27.39 13.82 34.03
CA VAL A 117 26.96 14.21 35.38
C VAL A 117 28.19 14.75 36.09
N CYS A 118 28.16 16.02 36.49
CA CYS A 118 29.31 16.68 37.09
C CYS A 118 28.98 17.44 38.37
N VAL A 119 30.00 17.59 39.21
CA VAL A 119 30.01 18.41 40.42
C VAL A 119 31.19 19.37 40.35
N PHE A 120 31.01 20.60 40.81
CA PHE A 120 32.06 21.62 40.80
C PHE A 120 31.85 22.68 41.88
N GLY A 121 32.90 23.44 42.17
CA GLY A 121 32.87 24.48 43.21
C GLY A 121 34.07 25.43 43.12
N ASP A 122 34.08 26.46 43.96
CA ASP A 122 35.08 27.53 44.02
C ASP A 122 36.17 27.31 45.07
N GLU A 123 36.10 26.20 45.81
CA GLU A 123 37.16 25.74 46.72
C GLU A 123 37.88 24.48 46.19
N PRO A 124 39.21 24.38 46.32
CA PRO A 124 39.95 23.16 46.03
C PRO A 124 39.51 22.01 46.93
N ARG A 125 39.27 20.84 46.34
CA ARG A 125 38.85 19.64 47.07
C ARG A 125 39.00 18.42 46.17
N ASP A 126 38.81 17.25 46.75
CA ASP A 126 38.97 16.00 46.03
C ASP A 126 37.84 15.03 46.34
N LEU A 127 37.54 14.13 45.39
CA LEU A 127 36.56 13.06 45.63
C LEU A 127 37.24 11.87 46.29
N ASP A 128 36.60 11.33 47.32
CA ASP A 128 36.96 10.01 47.83
C ASP A 128 36.46 8.90 46.89
N PRO A 129 36.94 7.65 47.03
CA PRO A 129 36.53 6.56 46.15
C PRO A 129 35.02 6.25 46.16
N GLN A 130 34.31 6.50 47.27
CA GLN A 130 32.88 6.29 47.38
C GLN A 130 32.10 7.37 46.63
N GLN A 131 32.55 8.62 46.71
CA GLN A 131 31.98 9.74 45.97
C GLN A 131 32.21 9.61 44.46
N GLU A 132 33.41 9.19 44.06
CA GLU A 132 33.74 8.89 42.66
C GLU A 132 32.83 7.79 42.11
N GLN A 133 32.69 6.69 42.85
CA GLN A 133 31.81 5.59 42.46
C GLN A 133 30.34 6.01 42.39
N ALA A 134 29.89 6.90 43.29
CA ALA A 134 28.54 7.44 43.26
C ALA A 134 28.31 8.29 42.02
N LEU A 135 29.26 9.16 41.64
CA LEU A 135 29.16 9.99 40.44
C LEU A 135 29.11 9.13 39.17
N ILE A 136 29.95 8.09 39.08
CA ILE A 136 29.92 7.10 37.99
C ILE A 136 28.57 6.39 37.92
N ALA A 137 28.03 5.94 39.07
CA ALA A 137 26.73 5.27 39.11
C ALA A 137 25.57 6.19 38.68
N LEU A 138 25.62 7.47 39.04
CA LEU A 138 24.63 8.46 38.61
C LEU A 138 24.72 8.75 37.11
N ALA A 139 25.92 8.80 36.53
CA ALA A 139 26.11 8.93 35.09
C ALA A 139 25.62 7.68 34.34
N ALA A 140 25.83 6.49 34.89
CA ALA A 140 25.24 5.25 34.36
C ALA A 140 23.71 5.29 34.40
N GLN A 141 23.11 5.77 35.50
CA GLN A 141 21.66 5.93 35.59
C GLN A 141 21.12 6.94 34.56
N ALA A 142 21.82 8.05 34.33
CA ALA A 142 21.48 9.01 33.29
C ALA A 142 21.55 8.38 31.88
N SER A 143 22.55 7.50 31.67
CA SER A 143 22.73 6.75 30.43
C SER A 143 21.54 5.83 30.16
N ASP A 144 21.11 5.08 31.18
CA ASP A 144 19.94 4.19 31.10
C ASP A 144 18.65 4.96 30.81
N GLN A 145 18.45 6.14 31.41
CA GLN A 145 17.30 7.00 31.09
C GLN A 145 17.26 7.42 29.62
N LEU A 146 18.43 7.77 29.06
CA LEU A 146 18.53 8.23 27.68
C LEU A 146 18.41 7.06 26.68
N GLU A 147 18.92 5.87 27.03
CA GLU A 147 18.75 4.65 26.22
C GLU A 147 17.29 4.18 26.24
N LEU A 148 16.61 4.23 27.39
CA LEU A 148 15.17 3.92 27.49
C LEU A 148 14.33 4.85 26.61
N ARG A 149 14.65 6.15 26.60
CA ARG A 149 14.00 7.13 25.73
C ARG A 149 14.20 6.77 24.25
N ARG A 150 15.40 6.37 23.86
CA ARG A 150 15.70 5.92 22.48
C ARG A 150 14.87 4.71 22.08
N LEU A 151 14.85 3.68 22.92
CA LEU A 151 14.13 2.44 22.67
C LEU A 151 12.61 2.66 22.59
N ASN A 152 12.07 3.54 23.42
CA ASN A 152 10.65 3.89 23.38
C ASN A 152 10.27 4.65 22.10
N ALA A 153 11.11 5.59 21.65
CA ALA A 153 10.89 6.30 20.40
C ALA A 153 10.92 5.34 19.21
N GLU A 154 11.90 4.44 19.16
CA GLU A 154 12.02 3.44 18.09
C GLU A 154 10.86 2.45 18.09
N ARG A 155 10.46 1.96 19.27
CA ARG A 155 9.29 1.10 19.41
C ARG A 155 8.02 1.80 18.92
N GLY A 156 7.83 3.07 19.26
CA GLY A 156 6.69 3.87 18.79
C GLY A 156 6.66 3.99 17.27
N ARG A 157 7.82 4.22 16.64
CA ARG A 157 7.96 4.27 15.18
C ARG A 157 7.57 2.94 14.54
N LEU A 158 8.11 1.82 15.01
CA LEU A 158 7.82 0.48 14.48
C LEU A 158 6.34 0.09 14.63
N ILE A 159 5.71 0.42 15.77
CA ILE A 159 4.27 0.22 15.96
C ILE A 159 3.46 1.05 14.97
N GLY A 160 3.87 2.30 14.74
CA GLY A 160 3.24 3.18 13.73
C GLY A 160 3.33 2.61 12.32
N GLU A 161 4.52 2.12 11.92
CA GLU A 161 4.75 1.51 10.61
C GLU A 161 3.94 0.23 10.40
N LEU A 162 3.89 -0.65 11.41
CA LEU A 162 3.05 -1.86 11.37
C LEU A 162 1.58 -1.49 11.21
N ARG A 163 1.08 -0.53 12.00
CA ARG A 163 -0.30 -0.07 11.92
C ARG A 163 -0.62 0.55 10.55
N GLN A 164 0.29 1.33 9.98
CA GLN A 164 0.11 1.91 8.64
C GLN A 164 0.08 0.82 7.57
N ARG A 165 0.93 -0.21 7.69
CA ARG A 165 0.93 -1.36 6.79
C ARG A 165 -0.38 -2.15 6.89
N ASP A 166 -0.88 -2.41 8.09
CA ASP A 166 -2.15 -3.11 8.30
C ASP A 166 -3.33 -2.33 7.71
N LEU A 167 -3.39 -1.01 7.94
CA LEU A 167 -4.41 -0.14 7.36
C LEU A 167 -4.32 -0.07 5.83
N MET A 168 -3.10 -0.05 5.27
CA MET A 168 -2.91 -0.09 3.82
C MET A 168 -3.44 -1.40 3.22
N LEU A 169 -3.11 -2.55 3.84
CA LEU A 169 -3.58 -3.86 3.38
C LEU A 169 -5.11 -3.98 3.51
N ALA A 170 -5.68 -3.55 4.63
CA ALA A 170 -7.13 -3.49 4.81
C ALA A 170 -7.79 -2.59 3.76
N GLY A 171 -7.22 -1.41 3.51
CA GLY A 171 -7.72 -0.49 2.49
C GLY A 171 -7.67 -1.07 1.07
N VAL A 172 -6.63 -1.83 0.72
CA VAL A 172 -6.54 -2.54 -0.56
C VAL A 172 -7.59 -3.63 -0.67
N VAL A 173 -7.88 -4.36 0.40
CA VAL A 173 -8.89 -5.43 0.40
C VAL A 173 -10.32 -4.85 0.32
N GLU A 174 -10.62 -3.83 1.12
CA GLU A 174 -11.96 -3.26 1.23
C GLU A 174 -12.37 -2.34 0.08
N ASN A 175 -11.43 -1.58 -0.50
CA ASN A 175 -11.75 -0.69 -1.63
C ASN A 175 -11.60 -1.39 -3.00
N ASN A 176 -11.32 -2.68 -3.02
CA ASN A 176 -11.28 -3.46 -4.25
C ASN A 176 -12.70 -3.81 -4.69
N MET A 177 -12.99 -3.77 -5.99
CA MET A 177 -14.33 -4.14 -6.52
C MET A 177 -14.50 -5.67 -6.74
N THR A 178 -13.47 -6.47 -6.48
CA THR A 178 -13.51 -7.93 -6.56
C THR A 178 -13.92 -8.54 -5.23
N LEU A 179 -14.49 -9.72 -5.29
CA LEU A 179 -14.82 -10.51 -4.12
C LEU A 179 -13.52 -11.13 -3.59
N ILE A 180 -13.10 -10.72 -2.40
CA ILE A 180 -11.92 -11.26 -1.72
C ILE A 180 -12.38 -12.01 -0.49
N TYR A 181 -11.92 -13.24 -0.32
CA TYR A 181 -12.17 -14.04 0.86
C TYR A 181 -10.99 -14.95 1.18
N VAL A 182 -10.86 -15.27 2.46
CA VAL A 182 -9.87 -16.23 2.98
C VAL A 182 -10.61 -17.26 3.81
N LYS A 183 -10.26 -18.54 3.61
CA LYS A 183 -10.76 -19.66 4.41
C LYS A 183 -9.61 -20.44 5.01
N ASP A 184 -9.81 -20.97 6.21
CA ASP A 184 -8.89 -21.96 6.78
C ASP A 184 -8.93 -23.29 5.99
N LEU A 185 -8.05 -24.22 6.35
CA LEU A 185 -8.00 -25.54 5.71
C LEU A 185 -9.27 -26.38 5.92
N ASP A 186 -10.13 -26.06 6.89
CA ASP A 186 -11.43 -26.71 7.10
C ASP A 186 -12.56 -26.06 6.28
N GLY A 187 -12.27 -24.98 5.56
CA GLY A 187 -13.22 -24.26 4.71
C GLY A 187 -14.01 -23.17 5.45
N ARG A 188 -13.55 -22.75 6.63
CA ARG A 188 -14.20 -21.71 7.42
C ARG A 188 -13.64 -20.33 7.08
N TYR A 189 -14.50 -19.34 6.93
CA TYR A 189 -14.09 -17.99 6.58
C TYR A 189 -13.27 -17.34 7.70
N LEU A 190 -12.09 -16.84 7.35
CA LEU A 190 -11.20 -16.06 8.19
C LEU A 190 -11.28 -14.56 7.87
N LEU A 191 -11.62 -14.22 6.63
CA LEU A 191 -11.76 -12.86 6.12
C LEU A 191 -12.63 -12.86 4.87
N TYR A 192 -13.35 -11.78 4.64
CA TYR A 192 -13.94 -11.41 3.36
C TYR A 192 -14.14 -9.89 3.32
N ASN A 193 -14.24 -9.31 2.13
CA ASN A 193 -14.39 -7.86 1.95
C ASN A 193 -15.85 -7.43 1.69
N GLN A 194 -16.11 -6.11 1.70
CA GLN A 194 -17.44 -5.57 1.48
C GLN A 194 -18.12 -6.03 0.16
N PRO A 195 -17.47 -6.04 -1.02
CA PRO A 195 -18.10 -6.60 -2.23
C PRO A 195 -18.57 -8.04 -2.10
N PHE A 196 -17.83 -8.89 -1.37
CA PHE A 196 -18.28 -10.24 -1.05
C PHE A 196 -19.53 -10.20 -0.17
N ALA A 197 -19.53 -9.39 0.89
CA ALA A 197 -20.67 -9.24 1.79
C ALA A 197 -21.93 -8.77 1.04
N ASP A 198 -21.80 -7.77 0.17
CA ASP A 198 -22.88 -7.22 -0.66
C ASP A 198 -23.43 -8.29 -1.62
N THR A 199 -22.54 -9.05 -2.28
CA THR A 199 -22.93 -10.07 -3.26
C THR A 199 -23.74 -11.21 -2.64
N PHE A 200 -23.53 -11.50 -1.35
CA PHE A 200 -24.24 -12.58 -0.64
C PHE A 200 -25.29 -12.06 0.37
N ASP A 201 -25.63 -10.77 0.30
CA ASP A 201 -26.58 -10.08 1.18
C ASP A 201 -26.26 -10.29 2.69
N LEU A 202 -24.98 -10.31 3.05
CA LEU A 202 -24.54 -10.67 4.41
C LEU A 202 -24.95 -9.64 5.47
N ASP A 203 -25.07 -8.36 5.12
CA ASP A 203 -25.61 -7.35 6.02
C ASP A 203 -27.07 -7.66 6.40
N VAL A 204 -27.87 -8.10 5.44
CA VAL A 204 -29.28 -8.46 5.67
C VAL A 204 -29.38 -9.73 6.50
N ARG A 205 -28.61 -10.77 6.14
CA ARG A 205 -28.58 -12.04 6.88
C ARG A 205 -28.02 -11.87 8.30
N GLY A 206 -26.98 -11.06 8.45
CA GLY A 206 -26.35 -10.72 9.73
C GLY A 206 -27.27 -9.92 10.65
N ALA A 207 -28.00 -8.94 10.11
CA ALA A 207 -28.97 -8.16 10.88
C ALA A 207 -30.05 -9.03 11.54
N ALA A 208 -30.48 -10.13 10.88
CA ALA A 208 -31.43 -11.08 11.46
C ALA A 208 -30.86 -11.82 12.69
N GLU A 209 -29.54 -11.91 12.81
CA GLU A 209 -28.82 -12.52 13.93
C GLU A 209 -28.19 -11.48 14.88
N GLY A 210 -28.38 -10.18 14.64
CA GLY A 210 -27.75 -9.10 15.40
C GLY A 210 -26.23 -9.03 15.22
N ARG A 211 -25.72 -9.46 14.06
CA ARG A 211 -24.30 -9.44 13.69
C ARG A 211 -24.03 -8.50 12.53
N ASP A 212 -22.85 -7.92 12.52
CA ASP A 212 -22.35 -7.13 11.38
C ASP A 212 -22.14 -8.02 10.15
N GLY A 213 -22.41 -7.51 8.95
CA GLY A 213 -22.27 -8.29 7.72
C GLY A 213 -20.83 -8.69 7.40
N LEU A 214 -19.83 -7.94 7.86
CA LEU A 214 -18.41 -8.30 7.75
C LEU A 214 -17.94 -9.29 8.83
N GLU A 215 -18.80 -9.62 9.79
CA GLU A 215 -18.49 -10.56 10.88
C GLU A 215 -19.36 -11.83 10.87
N VAL A 216 -20.55 -11.78 10.29
CA VAL A 216 -21.55 -12.86 10.40
C VAL A 216 -21.02 -14.20 9.91
N LEU A 217 -20.19 -14.21 8.87
CA LEU A 217 -19.69 -15.42 8.23
C LEU A 217 -18.35 -15.91 8.82
N LEU A 218 -17.67 -15.09 9.64
CA LEU A 218 -16.38 -15.48 10.23
C LEU A 218 -16.51 -16.74 11.11
N GLY A 219 -15.66 -17.74 10.82
CA GLY A 219 -15.66 -19.05 11.46
C GLY A 219 -16.76 -20.01 10.99
N ARG A 220 -17.64 -19.59 10.07
CA ARG A 220 -18.63 -20.45 9.39
C ARG A 220 -18.06 -20.97 8.08
N ASP A 221 -18.62 -22.04 7.55
CA ASP A 221 -18.26 -22.59 6.24
C ASP A 221 -19.32 -22.22 5.18
N ASP A 222 -19.07 -22.68 3.96
CA ASP A 222 -19.94 -22.47 2.79
C ASP A 222 -21.35 -23.03 2.94
N VAL A 223 -21.58 -24.01 3.83
CA VAL A 223 -22.92 -24.58 4.05
C VAL A 223 -23.89 -23.50 4.51
N TRP A 224 -23.39 -22.51 5.26
CA TRP A 224 -24.21 -21.41 5.72
C TRP A 224 -24.65 -20.47 4.58
N LEU A 225 -23.83 -20.31 3.54
CA LEU A 225 -24.16 -19.50 2.36
C LEU A 225 -25.09 -20.25 1.42
N ASP A 226 -24.63 -21.42 0.99
CA ASP A 226 -25.26 -22.26 -0.02
C ASP A 226 -24.86 -23.73 0.17
N PRO A 227 -25.74 -24.55 0.79
CA PRO A 227 -25.51 -25.98 0.96
C PRO A 227 -25.36 -26.75 -0.36
N GLU A 228 -25.95 -26.28 -1.47
CA GLU A 228 -25.92 -26.98 -2.75
C GLU A 228 -24.58 -26.79 -3.46
N LEU A 229 -24.01 -25.58 -3.37
CA LEU A 229 -22.72 -25.25 -3.98
C LEU A 229 -21.52 -25.60 -3.10
N GLN A 230 -21.71 -25.81 -1.79
CA GLN A 230 -20.63 -26.10 -0.85
C GLN A 230 -19.67 -27.22 -1.31
N PRO A 231 -20.11 -28.38 -1.84
CA PRO A 231 -19.18 -29.44 -2.24
C PRO A 231 -18.25 -29.00 -3.38
N ILE A 232 -18.76 -28.15 -4.29
CA ILE A 232 -18.01 -27.63 -5.43
C ILE A 232 -16.98 -26.61 -4.96
N TRP A 233 -17.41 -25.64 -4.15
CA TRP A 233 -16.49 -24.63 -3.60
C TRP A 233 -15.41 -25.25 -2.74
N ARG A 234 -15.78 -26.23 -1.90
CA ARG A 234 -14.83 -26.95 -1.06
C ARG A 234 -13.78 -27.71 -1.87
N GLN A 235 -14.18 -28.34 -2.98
CA GLN A 235 -13.24 -29.00 -3.88
C GLN A 235 -12.25 -28.00 -4.50
N ASN A 236 -12.75 -26.83 -4.91
CA ASN A 236 -11.91 -25.76 -5.45
C ASN A 236 -10.91 -25.23 -4.42
N ASP A 237 -11.34 -25.08 -3.17
CA ASP A 237 -10.48 -24.62 -2.07
C ASP A 237 -9.38 -25.65 -1.75
N LEU A 238 -9.72 -26.94 -1.67
CA LEU A 238 -8.74 -28.00 -1.46
C LEU A 238 -7.70 -28.07 -2.58
N ARG A 239 -8.14 -27.90 -3.83
CA ARG A 239 -7.23 -27.82 -4.99
C ARG A 239 -6.32 -26.58 -4.88
N ALA A 240 -6.86 -25.44 -4.47
CA ALA A 240 -6.09 -24.20 -4.25
C ALA A 240 -5.06 -24.29 -3.12
N ALA A 241 -5.27 -25.19 -2.15
CA ALA A 241 -4.27 -25.44 -1.10
C ALA A 241 -2.97 -26.07 -1.66
N GLU A 242 -3.04 -26.74 -2.81
CA GLU A 242 -1.89 -27.37 -3.48
C GLU A 242 -1.14 -26.41 -4.42
N GLY A 243 -1.74 -25.25 -4.77
CA GLY A 243 -1.14 -24.26 -5.66
C GLY A 243 -2.12 -23.23 -6.22
N SER A 244 -1.59 -22.25 -6.95
CA SER A 244 -2.42 -21.21 -7.57
C SER A 244 -3.21 -21.75 -8.77
N HIS A 245 -4.52 -21.48 -8.78
CA HIS A 245 -5.43 -21.92 -9.83
C HIS A 245 -6.34 -20.79 -10.29
N PHE A 246 -6.49 -20.68 -11.61
CA PHE A 246 -7.58 -19.93 -12.22
C PHE A 246 -8.78 -20.86 -12.38
N ILE A 247 -9.96 -20.40 -11.96
CA ILE A 247 -11.20 -21.16 -11.95
C ILE A 247 -12.31 -20.24 -12.43
N GLU A 248 -13.03 -20.64 -13.48
CA GLU A 248 -14.29 -20.00 -13.86
C GLU A 248 -15.40 -20.61 -13.01
N GLU A 249 -16.04 -19.79 -12.19
CA GLU A 249 -17.08 -20.19 -11.25
C GLU A 249 -18.40 -19.50 -11.60
N TRP A 250 -19.50 -20.08 -11.16
CA TRP A 250 -20.81 -19.44 -11.26
C TRP A 250 -21.61 -19.73 -9.99
N SER A 251 -22.51 -18.83 -9.65
CA SER A 251 -23.47 -18.99 -8.57
C SER A 251 -24.82 -18.44 -8.99
N ASP A 252 -25.89 -19.04 -8.47
CA ASP A 252 -27.23 -18.51 -8.66
C ASP A 252 -27.56 -17.56 -7.51
N HIS A 253 -27.75 -16.28 -7.81
CA HIS A 253 -28.15 -15.28 -6.83
C HIS A 253 -29.68 -15.09 -6.86
N PRO A 254 -30.38 -15.14 -5.71
CA PRO A 254 -31.84 -15.03 -5.67
C PRO A 254 -32.40 -13.76 -6.34
N ALA A 255 -31.70 -12.63 -6.22
CA ALA A 255 -32.14 -11.35 -6.79
C ALA A 255 -31.51 -11.00 -8.15
N LEU A 256 -30.32 -11.53 -8.45
CA LEU A 256 -29.51 -11.11 -9.62
C LEU A 256 -29.48 -12.19 -10.72
N GLY A 257 -30.05 -13.37 -10.44
CA GLY A 257 -29.96 -14.54 -11.30
C GLY A 257 -28.55 -15.12 -11.32
N ARG A 258 -28.19 -15.80 -12.40
CA ARG A 258 -26.87 -16.42 -12.54
C ARG A 258 -25.77 -15.38 -12.67
N LEU A 259 -24.80 -15.45 -11.77
CA LEU A 259 -23.56 -14.68 -11.77
C LEU A 259 -22.41 -15.59 -12.22
N THR A 260 -21.47 -15.02 -12.97
CA THR A 260 -20.27 -15.70 -13.48
C THR A 260 -19.02 -14.97 -13.01
N TYR A 261 -18.08 -15.71 -12.44
CA TYR A 261 -16.86 -15.17 -11.87
C TYR A 261 -15.63 -15.78 -12.52
N ASP A 262 -14.66 -14.91 -12.82
CA ASP A 262 -13.29 -15.32 -13.09
C ASP A 262 -12.53 -15.25 -11.75
N SER A 263 -12.22 -16.42 -11.18
CA SER A 263 -11.62 -16.55 -9.85
C SER A 263 -10.16 -16.99 -9.92
N ILE A 264 -9.31 -16.33 -9.14
CA ILE A 264 -7.97 -16.84 -8.82
C ILE A 264 -7.99 -17.30 -7.37
N LYS A 265 -7.64 -18.57 -7.14
CA LYS A 265 -7.46 -19.13 -5.80
C LYS A 265 -6.02 -19.56 -5.57
N PHE A 266 -5.50 -19.33 -4.37
CA PHE A 266 -4.11 -19.63 -4.04
C PHE A 266 -3.92 -19.91 -2.53
N PRO A 267 -2.86 -20.65 -2.15
CA PRO A 267 -2.60 -20.94 -0.75
C PRO A 267 -1.95 -19.74 -0.05
N LEU A 268 -2.28 -19.57 1.23
CA LEU A 268 -1.56 -18.69 2.15
C LEU A 268 -0.68 -19.53 3.07
N VAL A 269 0.59 -19.12 3.19
CA VAL A 269 1.61 -19.82 3.99
C VAL A 269 1.97 -19.03 5.24
N ASN A 270 2.25 -19.72 6.33
CA ASN A 270 2.75 -19.14 7.56
C ASN A 270 4.28 -18.89 7.48
N ALA A 271 4.87 -18.41 8.58
CA ALA A 271 6.31 -18.12 8.65
C ALA A 271 7.21 -19.37 8.48
N ASP A 272 6.69 -20.55 8.78
CA ASP A 272 7.37 -21.84 8.63
C ASP A 272 7.23 -22.42 7.21
N GLY A 273 6.49 -21.75 6.34
CA GLY A 273 6.22 -22.19 4.96
C GLY A 273 5.09 -23.20 4.83
N GLU A 274 4.32 -23.43 5.89
CA GLU A 274 3.18 -24.34 5.88
C GLU A 274 1.92 -23.61 5.42
N VAL A 275 1.14 -24.25 4.55
CA VAL A 275 -0.16 -23.72 4.12
C VAL A 275 -1.13 -23.77 5.30
N TYR A 276 -1.76 -22.65 5.62
CA TYR A 276 -2.74 -22.57 6.73
C TYR A 276 -4.14 -22.12 6.26
N ALA A 277 -4.24 -21.56 5.06
CA ALA A 277 -5.47 -21.01 4.52
C ALA A 277 -5.42 -20.95 2.99
N THR A 278 -6.57 -20.71 2.38
CA THR A 278 -6.73 -20.44 0.94
C THR A 278 -7.38 -19.08 0.75
N CYS A 279 -6.86 -18.29 -0.20
CA CYS A 279 -7.44 -17.01 -0.60
C CYS A 279 -8.10 -17.15 -1.98
N GLY A 280 -9.31 -16.62 -2.11
CA GLY A 280 -10.00 -16.46 -3.38
C GLY A 280 -10.18 -14.98 -3.72
N VAL A 281 -9.85 -14.62 -4.96
CA VAL A 281 -10.11 -13.30 -5.54
C VAL A 281 -10.94 -13.51 -6.79
N SER A 282 -12.18 -13.03 -6.78
CA SER A 282 -13.17 -13.36 -7.82
C SER A 282 -13.71 -12.08 -8.44
N LEU A 283 -13.60 -11.97 -9.76
CA LEU A 283 -14.11 -10.84 -10.53
C LEU A 283 -15.45 -11.24 -11.16
N ASP A 284 -16.51 -10.47 -10.92
CA ASP A 284 -17.77 -10.64 -11.65
C ASP A 284 -17.57 -10.28 -13.13
N THR A 285 -17.82 -11.26 -14.00
CA THR A 285 -17.74 -11.11 -15.46
C THR A 285 -19.07 -11.37 -16.17
N THR A 286 -20.16 -11.38 -15.41
CA THR A 286 -21.51 -11.70 -15.87
C THR A 286 -21.92 -10.86 -17.08
N GLU A 287 -21.83 -9.53 -17.01
CA GLU A 287 -22.22 -8.66 -18.12
C GLU A 287 -21.33 -8.84 -19.35
N ARG A 288 -20.04 -9.13 -19.15
CA ARG A 288 -19.10 -9.41 -20.24
C ARG A 288 -19.50 -10.70 -20.96
N VAL A 289 -19.76 -11.78 -20.22
CA VAL A 289 -20.19 -13.08 -20.78
C VAL A 289 -21.52 -12.92 -21.50
N ARG A 290 -22.52 -12.28 -20.87
CA ARG A 290 -23.84 -12.00 -21.48
C ARG A 290 -23.73 -11.15 -22.75
N ALA A 291 -22.83 -10.17 -22.79
CA ALA A 291 -22.60 -9.36 -24.00
C ALA A 291 -22.01 -10.18 -25.15
N VAL A 292 -21.04 -11.06 -24.86
CA VAL A 292 -20.45 -11.96 -25.85
C VAL A 292 -21.49 -12.95 -26.38
N GLU A 293 -22.32 -13.51 -25.50
CA GLU A 293 -23.41 -14.41 -25.90
C GLU A 293 -24.45 -13.69 -26.77
N ARG A 294 -24.91 -12.50 -26.37
CA ARG A 294 -25.83 -11.67 -27.17
C ARG A 294 -25.26 -11.36 -28.56
N HIS A 295 -23.97 -11.04 -28.65
CA HIS A 295 -23.30 -10.80 -29.93
C HIS A 295 -23.30 -12.05 -30.80
N LYS A 296 -22.91 -13.21 -30.23
CA LYS A 296 -22.89 -14.49 -30.96
C LYS A 296 -24.29 -14.87 -31.45
N GLU A 297 -25.32 -14.73 -30.62
CA GLU A 297 -26.70 -15.01 -31.02
C GLU A 297 -27.18 -14.07 -32.13
N ALA A 298 -26.87 -12.77 -32.03
CA ALA A 298 -27.22 -11.80 -33.06
C ALA A 298 -26.51 -12.10 -34.39
N GLU A 299 -25.22 -12.45 -34.35
CA GLU A 299 -24.44 -12.82 -35.53
C GLU A 299 -24.98 -14.10 -36.19
N GLN A 300 -25.29 -15.13 -35.39
CA GLN A 300 -25.88 -16.37 -35.91
C GLN A 300 -27.28 -16.13 -36.50
N ARG A 301 -28.09 -15.28 -35.85
CA ARG A 301 -29.41 -14.90 -36.37
C ARG A 301 -29.30 -14.13 -37.68
N PHE A 302 -28.39 -13.16 -37.76
CA PHE A 302 -28.13 -12.41 -38.99
C PHE A 302 -27.64 -13.34 -40.10
N LYS A 303 -26.66 -14.20 -39.82
CA LYS A 303 -26.14 -15.18 -40.79
C LYS A 303 -27.24 -16.10 -41.28
N GLY A 304 -28.04 -16.68 -40.38
CA GLY A 304 -29.15 -17.56 -40.76
C GLY A 304 -30.19 -16.86 -41.63
N ALA A 305 -30.59 -15.64 -41.26
CA ALA A 305 -31.56 -14.86 -42.04
C ALA A 305 -31.01 -14.40 -43.39
N PHE A 306 -29.74 -14.00 -43.44
CA PHE A 306 -29.07 -13.51 -44.65
C PHE A 306 -28.86 -14.64 -45.67
N GLU A 307 -28.26 -15.76 -45.25
CA GLU A 307 -27.91 -16.87 -46.15
C GLU A 307 -29.13 -17.62 -46.68
N HIS A 308 -30.16 -17.82 -45.83
CA HIS A 308 -31.32 -18.63 -46.19
C HIS A 308 -32.53 -17.83 -46.67
N ALA A 309 -32.38 -16.52 -46.90
CA ALA A 309 -33.45 -15.74 -47.50
C ALA A 309 -33.73 -16.23 -48.94
N PRO A 310 -35.01 -16.36 -49.34
CA PRO A 310 -35.37 -16.76 -50.70
C PRO A 310 -35.15 -15.64 -51.72
N ILE A 311 -34.75 -14.44 -51.28
CA ILE A 311 -34.45 -13.28 -52.12
C ILE A 311 -32.94 -13.08 -52.20
N GLY A 312 -32.45 -12.65 -53.37
CA GLY A 312 -31.05 -12.28 -53.53
C GLY A 312 -30.72 -11.04 -52.71
N MET A 313 -29.68 -11.13 -51.88
CA MET A 313 -29.19 -10.04 -51.06
C MET A 313 -27.67 -9.93 -51.15
N ALA A 314 -27.18 -8.69 -51.17
CA ALA A 314 -25.76 -8.38 -51.02
C ALA A 314 -25.58 -7.23 -50.02
N LEU A 315 -24.49 -7.29 -49.27
CA LEU A 315 -23.92 -6.14 -48.58
C LEU A 315 -22.85 -5.55 -49.48
N VAL A 316 -22.99 -4.27 -49.82
CA VAL A 316 -22.10 -3.57 -50.74
C VAL A 316 -21.43 -2.42 -49.98
N GLY A 317 -20.11 -2.28 -50.14
CA GLY A 317 -19.34 -1.20 -49.54
C GLY A 317 -19.58 0.14 -50.23
N PRO A 318 -19.15 1.27 -49.63
CA PRO A 318 -19.30 2.60 -50.22
C PRO A 318 -18.57 2.80 -51.57
N ASP A 319 -17.63 1.91 -51.89
CA ASP A 319 -16.91 1.85 -53.17
C ASP A 319 -17.60 0.94 -54.20
N HIS A 320 -18.82 0.50 -53.92
CA HIS A 320 -19.64 -0.41 -54.72
C HIS A 320 -19.07 -1.83 -54.85
N THR A 321 -18.13 -2.20 -53.97
CA THR A 321 -17.60 -3.56 -53.89
C THR A 321 -18.53 -4.45 -53.06
N ILE A 322 -18.87 -5.63 -53.56
CA ILE A 322 -19.66 -6.61 -52.81
C ILE A 322 -18.82 -7.12 -51.65
N MET A 323 -19.23 -6.83 -50.42
CA MET A 323 -18.60 -7.33 -49.20
C MET A 323 -19.11 -8.71 -48.83
N ARG A 324 -20.39 -9.00 -49.12
CA ARG A 324 -21.02 -10.29 -48.89
C ARG A 324 -22.24 -10.46 -49.80
N ALA A 325 -22.49 -11.66 -50.28
CA ALA A 325 -23.69 -12.02 -51.03
C ALA A 325 -24.25 -13.32 -50.48
N ASN A 326 -25.57 -13.49 -50.50
CA ASN A 326 -26.19 -14.76 -50.13
C ASN A 326 -26.29 -15.72 -51.33
N ASP A 327 -26.53 -17.00 -51.04
CA ASP A 327 -26.63 -18.05 -52.06
C ASP A 327 -27.75 -17.77 -53.08
N ALA A 328 -28.86 -17.16 -52.67
CA ALA A 328 -29.98 -16.84 -53.55
C ALA A 328 -29.58 -15.84 -54.64
N LEU A 329 -28.82 -14.78 -54.28
CA LEU A 329 -28.30 -13.83 -55.26
C LEU A 329 -27.32 -14.56 -56.18
N ALA A 330 -26.33 -15.24 -55.59
CA ALA A 330 -25.30 -15.97 -56.33
C ALA A 330 -25.90 -16.91 -57.38
N GLN A 331 -26.90 -17.71 -57.02
CA GLN A 331 -27.63 -18.59 -57.94
C GLN A 331 -28.38 -17.83 -59.03
N THR A 332 -29.03 -16.72 -58.69
CA THR A 332 -29.80 -15.90 -59.65
C THR A 332 -28.92 -15.35 -60.77
N ILE A 333 -27.72 -14.88 -60.43
CA ILE A 333 -26.76 -14.33 -61.39
C ILE A 333 -25.66 -15.33 -61.82
N GLY A 334 -25.78 -16.60 -61.44
CA GLY A 334 -24.91 -17.69 -61.92
C GLY A 334 -23.47 -17.67 -61.41
N PHE A 335 -23.23 -17.10 -60.22
CA PHE A 335 -21.94 -17.10 -59.52
C PHE A 335 -22.01 -17.94 -58.24
N THR A 336 -20.87 -18.21 -57.62
CA THR A 336 -20.81 -18.60 -56.20
C THR A 336 -20.71 -17.35 -55.31
N ALA A 337 -21.15 -17.44 -54.05
CA ALA A 337 -21.06 -16.31 -53.12
C ALA A 337 -19.61 -15.80 -52.97
N ASP A 338 -18.63 -16.71 -52.88
CA ASP A 338 -17.19 -16.37 -52.80
C ASP A 338 -16.67 -15.66 -54.06
N GLU A 339 -17.20 -15.99 -55.24
CA GLU A 339 -16.83 -15.31 -56.47
C GLU A 339 -17.38 -13.88 -56.51
N LEU A 340 -18.51 -13.60 -55.87
CA LEU A 340 -19.09 -12.26 -55.81
C LEU A 340 -18.34 -11.35 -54.84
N VAL A 341 -17.85 -11.89 -53.72
CA VAL A 341 -17.12 -11.09 -52.72
C VAL A 341 -15.88 -10.46 -53.35
N GLY A 342 -15.73 -9.14 -53.18
CA GLY A 342 -14.63 -8.36 -53.74
C GLY A 342 -14.84 -7.91 -55.19
N ARG A 343 -15.93 -8.31 -55.86
CA ARG A 343 -16.28 -7.77 -57.18
C ARG A 343 -16.98 -6.42 -57.05
N SER A 344 -16.71 -5.53 -58.01
CA SER A 344 -17.47 -4.30 -58.18
C SER A 344 -18.82 -4.61 -58.82
N MET A 345 -19.91 -4.11 -58.22
CA MET A 345 -21.26 -4.20 -58.79
C MET A 345 -21.30 -3.62 -60.22
N GLN A 346 -20.66 -2.47 -60.45
CA GLN A 346 -20.62 -1.79 -61.75
C GLN A 346 -19.99 -2.66 -62.85
N ALA A 347 -18.99 -3.48 -62.50
CA ALA A 347 -18.33 -4.37 -63.46
C ALA A 347 -19.25 -5.49 -63.96
N MET A 348 -20.34 -5.75 -63.24
CA MET A 348 -21.34 -6.76 -63.57
C MET A 348 -22.59 -6.14 -64.19
N THR A 349 -22.80 -4.83 -64.05
CA THR A 349 -23.91 -4.10 -64.64
C THR A 349 -23.72 -3.88 -66.15
N ASN A 350 -24.81 -3.92 -66.91
CA ASN A 350 -24.81 -3.57 -68.33
C ASN A 350 -24.36 -2.09 -68.51
N PRO A 351 -23.44 -1.77 -69.44
CA PRO A 351 -22.92 -0.41 -69.60
C PRO A 351 -24.00 0.66 -69.83
N GLU A 352 -25.14 0.29 -70.40
CA GLU A 352 -26.27 1.21 -70.61
C GLU A 352 -27.00 1.58 -69.30
N ASP A 353 -26.86 0.76 -68.25
CA ASP A 353 -27.54 0.94 -66.96
C ASP A 353 -26.59 1.49 -65.87
N VAL A 354 -25.26 1.50 -66.10
CA VAL A 354 -24.24 1.88 -65.09
C VAL A 354 -24.40 3.32 -64.60
N ASP A 355 -24.57 4.28 -65.51
CA ASP A 355 -24.62 5.71 -65.14
C ASP A 355 -25.88 6.02 -64.30
N ASP A 356 -27.02 5.43 -64.66
CA ASP A 356 -28.31 5.60 -63.97
C ASP A 356 -28.33 4.91 -62.60
N ASP A 357 -27.72 3.74 -62.47
CA ASP A 357 -27.51 3.05 -61.18
C ASP A 357 -26.57 3.84 -60.26
N LEU A 358 -25.49 4.40 -60.82
CA LEU A 358 -24.54 5.20 -60.05
C LEU A 358 -25.14 6.50 -59.52
N ASP A 359 -25.91 7.22 -60.33
CA ASP A 359 -26.59 8.43 -59.91
C ASP A 359 -27.53 8.14 -58.71
N ARG A 360 -28.27 7.03 -58.76
CA ARG A 360 -29.15 6.59 -57.64
C ARG A 360 -28.38 6.17 -56.40
N LEU A 361 -27.28 5.43 -56.57
CA LEU A 361 -26.41 5.03 -55.45
C LEU A 361 -25.74 6.24 -54.79
N ASP A 362 -25.39 7.26 -55.57
CA ASP A 362 -24.83 8.52 -55.09
C ASP A 362 -25.87 9.35 -54.31
N GLU A 363 -27.13 9.42 -54.77
CA GLU A 363 -28.24 9.99 -54.02
C GLU A 363 -28.48 9.28 -52.67
N LEU A 364 -28.45 7.94 -52.66
CA LEU A 364 -28.54 7.12 -51.45
C LEU A 364 -27.37 7.40 -50.48
N THR A 365 -26.13 7.44 -50.99
CA THR A 365 -24.92 7.63 -50.17
C THR A 365 -24.85 9.04 -49.57
N ARG A 366 -25.38 10.05 -50.28
CA ARG A 366 -25.50 11.42 -49.77
C ARG A 366 -26.69 11.62 -48.83
N GLY A 367 -27.54 10.60 -48.64
CA GLY A 367 -28.74 10.67 -47.82
C GLY A 367 -29.84 11.55 -48.41
N VAL A 368 -29.87 11.70 -49.74
CA VAL A 368 -30.96 12.39 -50.46
C VAL A 368 -32.21 11.50 -50.46
N THR A 369 -32.02 10.18 -50.51
CA THR A 369 -33.04 9.14 -50.40
C THR A 369 -32.60 8.07 -49.40
N ASP A 370 -33.55 7.43 -48.70
CA ASP A 370 -33.25 6.35 -47.75
C ASP A 370 -33.19 4.95 -48.42
N ASP A 371 -33.86 4.79 -49.56
CA ASP A 371 -33.87 3.59 -50.38
C ASP A 371 -34.24 3.93 -51.83
N PHE A 372 -33.95 3.02 -52.77
CA PHE A 372 -34.47 3.07 -54.13
C PHE A 372 -34.76 1.67 -54.65
N GLN A 373 -35.66 1.57 -55.63
CA GLN A 373 -35.97 0.35 -56.36
C GLN A 373 -35.94 0.65 -57.86
N HIS A 374 -35.21 -0.15 -58.61
CA HIS A 374 -35.24 -0.15 -60.08
C HIS A 374 -34.83 -1.53 -60.60
N GLU A 375 -35.16 -1.82 -61.86
CA GLU A 375 -34.74 -3.05 -62.54
C GLU A 375 -33.44 -2.81 -63.29
N ILE A 376 -32.47 -3.70 -63.13
CA ILE A 376 -31.14 -3.55 -63.72
C ILE A 376 -30.72 -4.80 -64.50
N ARG A 377 -29.98 -4.62 -65.60
CA ARG A 377 -29.39 -5.72 -66.35
C ARG A 377 -28.00 -6.05 -65.81
N LEU A 378 -27.84 -7.25 -65.26
CA LEU A 378 -26.55 -7.78 -64.81
C LEU A 378 -26.02 -8.83 -65.80
N PHE A 379 -24.70 -8.95 -65.93
CA PHE A 379 -24.04 -10.06 -66.61
C PHE A 379 -23.79 -11.20 -65.64
N ASN A 380 -24.25 -12.40 -66.02
CA ASN A 380 -23.93 -13.62 -65.30
C ASN A 380 -22.50 -14.12 -65.58
N ALA A 381 -22.04 -15.15 -64.87
CA ALA A 381 -20.68 -15.71 -65.03
C ALA A 381 -20.38 -16.21 -66.46
N SER A 382 -21.40 -16.51 -67.26
CA SER A 382 -21.27 -16.93 -68.66
C SER A 382 -21.37 -15.77 -69.67
N GLY A 383 -21.54 -14.52 -69.20
CA GLY A 383 -21.65 -13.31 -70.02
C GLY A 383 -23.06 -13.04 -70.58
N HIS A 384 -24.08 -13.78 -70.15
CA HIS A 384 -25.48 -13.51 -70.53
C HIS A 384 -26.11 -12.49 -69.60
N THR A 385 -27.06 -11.72 -70.13
CA THR A 385 -27.81 -10.73 -69.37
C THR A 385 -28.93 -11.36 -68.55
N VAL A 386 -29.01 -10.99 -67.28
CA VAL A 386 -30.04 -11.34 -66.30
C VAL A 386 -30.67 -10.04 -65.80
N TRP A 387 -32.00 -9.96 -65.79
CA TRP A 387 -32.73 -8.86 -65.17
C TRP A 387 -32.92 -9.16 -63.68
N VAL A 388 -32.58 -8.19 -62.83
CA VAL A 388 -32.69 -8.29 -61.36
C VAL A 388 -33.47 -7.10 -60.82
#